data_AF-A0A7X6TJS7-F1
#
_entry.id   AF-A0A7X6TJS7-F1
#
_cell.length_a   1.000
_cell.length_b   1.000
_cell.length_c   1.000
_cell.angle_alpha   90.00
_cell.angle_beta   90.00
_cell.angle_gamma   90.00
#
_symmetry.space_group_name_H-M   'P 1'
#
loop_
_entity.id
_entity.type
_entity.pdbx_description
1 polymer ?
#
loop_
_entity_poly.entity_id
_entity_poly.type
_entity_poly.pdbx_seq_one_letter_code
_entity_poly.pdbx_strand_id
1 'polypeptide(L)'
;MNIKHILLTAAALAMALTLAGCDKDKYGKVEQGRVIAFDKDKKEVTVIHDSAMDPRNPVYDVLPPAVFKLPVDPKETGAVPKVGQRLKLDTEKKEIEIYDFTTQKLAFVPITIVDLQQPVDKEHPLVYDKAAKKAKTFPVVDQEKRTITVYSGRQKMLCTFTVPDNYFAYPESTWDAGDEVRIYFKTAGQALRFMNVSKTDIFKK
;
A
#
# COMPACT_ATOMS: atom_id res chain seq x y z
N MET A 1 -0.84 -62.14 18.09
CA MET A 1 -1.21 -60.75 17.78
C MET A 1 -0.72 -60.43 16.38
N ASN A 2 -1.63 -60.18 15.43
CA ASN A 2 -1.33 -60.23 14.00
C ASN A 2 -0.55 -58.96 13.58
N ILE A 3 0.71 -59.11 13.16
CA ILE A 3 1.64 -58.01 12.82
C ILE A 3 1.03 -57.03 11.80
N LYS A 4 0.15 -57.53 10.91
CA LYS A 4 -0.60 -56.70 9.96
C LYS A 4 -1.52 -55.68 10.65
N HIS A 5 -2.17 -56.05 11.75
CA HIS A 5 -3.08 -55.15 12.48
C HIS A 5 -2.31 -54.06 13.23
N ILE A 6 -1.13 -54.38 13.79
CA ILE A 6 -0.27 -53.41 14.48
C ILE A 6 0.29 -52.37 13.51
N LEU A 7 0.73 -52.79 12.32
CA LEU A 7 1.20 -51.90 11.25
C LEU A 7 0.08 -51.02 10.68
N LEU A 8 -1.14 -51.55 10.54
CA LEU A 8 -2.31 -50.79 10.10
C LEU A 8 -2.75 -49.73 11.13
N THR A 9 -2.73 -50.05 12.43
CA THR A 9 -3.00 -49.06 13.49
C THR A 9 -1.91 -48.01 13.63
N ALA A 10 -0.63 -48.36 13.45
CA ALA A 10 0.48 -47.41 13.51
C ALA A 10 0.45 -46.43 12.31
N ALA A 11 0.10 -46.92 11.12
CA ALA A 11 -0.08 -46.08 9.93
C ALA A 11 -1.29 -45.13 10.04
N ALA A 12 -2.39 -45.58 10.63
CA ALA A 12 -3.56 -44.74 10.87
C ALA A 12 -3.30 -43.63 11.92
N LEU A 13 -2.51 -43.92 12.96
CA LEU A 13 -2.13 -42.94 13.99
C LEU A 13 -1.13 -41.90 13.45
N ALA A 14 -0.22 -42.30 12.57
CA ALA A 14 0.70 -41.39 11.89
C ALA A 14 0.00 -40.45 10.89
N MET A 15 -1.06 -40.91 10.22
CA MET A 15 -1.90 -40.07 9.34
C MET A 15 -2.82 -39.11 10.11
N ALA A 16 -3.24 -39.44 11.33
CA ALA A 16 -4.02 -38.53 12.17
C ALA A 16 -3.17 -37.37 12.73
N LEU A 17 -1.87 -37.60 12.97
CA LEU A 17 -0.94 -36.58 13.49
C LEU A 17 -0.50 -35.55 12.43
N THR A 18 -0.62 -35.85 11.12
CA THR A 18 -0.32 -34.88 10.06
C THR A 18 -1.48 -33.92 9.78
N LEU A 19 -2.72 -34.27 10.15
CA LEU A 19 -3.89 -33.41 10.00
C LEU A 19 -4.09 -32.43 11.17
N ALA A 20 -3.52 -32.71 12.35
CA ALA A 20 -3.57 -31.82 13.52
C ALA A 20 -2.41 -30.80 13.59
N GLY A 21 -1.41 -30.93 12.72
CA GLY A 21 -0.18 -30.11 12.74
C GLY A 21 -0.25 -28.78 11.97
N CYS A 22 -1.35 -28.51 11.27
CA CYS A 22 -1.50 -27.34 10.41
C CYS A 22 -2.85 -26.63 10.66
N ASP A 23 -3.14 -26.27 11.90
CA ASP A 23 -4.22 -25.33 12.20
C ASP A 23 -3.85 -23.95 11.64
N LYS A 24 -4.14 -23.72 10.36
CA LYS A 24 -3.98 -22.41 9.70
C LYS A 24 -4.79 -21.32 10.41
N ASP A 25 -5.80 -21.71 11.18
CA ASP A 25 -6.64 -20.81 11.99
C ASP A 25 -5.98 -20.35 13.30
N LYS A 26 -4.91 -21.02 13.75
CA LYS A 26 -4.14 -20.59 14.94
C LYS A 26 -3.16 -19.46 14.62
N TYR A 27 -2.73 -19.34 13.36
CA TYR A 27 -1.79 -18.32 12.90
C TYR A 27 -2.54 -17.12 12.31
N GLY A 28 -2.24 -15.92 12.81
CA GLY A 28 -2.78 -14.71 12.20
C GLY A 28 -2.24 -14.49 10.78
N LYS A 29 -3.02 -13.77 9.99
CA LYS A 29 -2.78 -13.41 8.61
C LYS A 29 -2.13 -12.04 8.52
N VAL A 30 -1.46 -11.78 7.40
CA VAL A 30 -0.85 -10.49 7.09
C VAL A 30 -1.53 -9.91 5.87
N GLU A 31 -1.94 -8.67 6.00
CA GLU A 31 -2.35 -7.79 4.90
C GLU A 31 -1.22 -6.78 4.69
N GLN A 32 -0.86 -6.50 3.44
CA GLN A 32 0.07 -5.43 3.11
C GLN A 32 -0.43 -4.76 1.85
N GLY A 33 -0.40 -3.44 1.85
CA GLY A 33 -0.97 -2.70 0.75
C GLY A 33 -0.81 -1.21 0.89
N ARG A 34 -1.38 -0.50 -0.09
CA ARG A 34 -1.36 0.96 -0.17
C ARG A 34 -2.62 1.54 0.46
N VAL A 35 -2.45 2.51 1.34
CA VAL A 35 -3.57 3.21 1.99
C VAL A 35 -4.25 4.19 1.04
N ILE A 36 -5.52 3.94 0.75
CA ILE A 36 -6.35 4.78 -0.13
C ILE A 36 -7.41 5.59 0.63
N ALA A 37 -7.70 5.25 1.89
CA ALA A 37 -8.51 6.06 2.80
C ALA A 37 -8.14 5.78 4.26
N PHE A 38 -8.38 6.78 5.13
CA PHE A 38 -8.20 6.67 6.57
C PHE A 38 -9.24 7.53 7.29
N ASP A 39 -10.10 6.90 8.08
CA ASP A 39 -11.06 7.55 8.97
C ASP A 39 -10.46 7.58 10.38
N LYS A 40 -10.04 8.77 10.82
CA LYS A 40 -9.39 8.96 12.12
C LYS A 40 -10.36 8.76 13.29
N ASP A 41 -11.63 9.09 13.11
CA ASP A 41 -12.63 9.05 14.17
C ASP A 41 -13.12 7.62 14.40
N LYS A 42 -13.34 6.88 13.31
CA LYS A 42 -13.64 5.44 13.35
C LYS A 42 -12.41 4.56 13.56
N LYS A 43 -11.22 5.14 13.46
CA LYS A 43 -9.93 4.44 13.43
C LYS A 43 -9.94 3.31 12.40
N GLU A 44 -10.39 3.61 11.18
CA GLU A 44 -10.45 2.66 10.07
C GLU A 44 -9.49 3.05 8.96
N VAL A 45 -8.78 2.06 8.43
CA VAL A 45 -7.89 2.21 7.28
C VAL A 45 -8.42 1.36 6.13
N THR A 46 -8.42 1.93 4.93
CA THR A 46 -8.77 1.24 3.69
C THR A 46 -7.51 1.07 2.84
N VAL A 47 -7.24 -0.16 2.43
CA VAL A 47 -6.02 -0.53 1.71
C VAL A 47 -6.34 -1.29 0.42
N ILE A 48 -5.57 -1.03 -0.63
CA ILE A 48 -5.48 -1.93 -1.79
C ILE A 48 -4.33 -2.89 -1.53
N HIS A 49 -4.65 -4.19 -1.53
CA HIS A 49 -3.68 -5.25 -1.26
C HIS A 49 -2.60 -5.30 -2.35
N ASP A 50 -1.36 -5.51 -1.92
CA ASP A 50 -0.20 -5.74 -2.76
C ASP A 50 -0.08 -7.23 -3.08
N SER A 51 -0.54 -7.67 -4.26
CA SER A 51 -0.53 -9.09 -4.66
C SER A 51 0.88 -9.66 -4.84
N ALA A 52 1.85 -8.82 -5.19
CA ALA A 52 3.24 -9.22 -5.36
C ALA A 52 3.93 -9.45 -4.01
N MET A 53 3.45 -8.79 -2.95
CA MET A 53 4.04 -8.84 -1.61
C MET A 53 5.54 -8.44 -1.60
N ASP A 54 5.96 -7.59 -2.55
CA ASP A 54 7.34 -7.13 -2.75
C ASP A 54 7.44 -5.61 -2.44
N PRO A 55 8.09 -5.22 -1.33
CA PRO A 55 8.25 -3.80 -0.97
C PRO A 55 8.97 -2.94 -2.03
N ARG A 56 9.78 -3.58 -2.90
CA ARG A 56 10.51 -2.90 -3.98
C ARG A 56 9.63 -2.69 -5.21
N ASN A 57 8.83 -3.70 -5.57
CA ASN A 57 7.99 -3.70 -6.77
C ASN A 57 6.56 -4.17 -6.46
N PRO A 58 5.80 -3.42 -5.65
CA PRO A 58 4.45 -3.85 -5.27
C PRO A 58 3.48 -3.68 -6.42
N VAL A 59 2.42 -4.50 -6.40
CA VAL A 59 1.35 -4.53 -7.40
C VAL A 59 0.02 -4.41 -6.67
N TYR A 60 -0.59 -3.23 -6.76
CA TYR A 60 -1.82 -2.90 -6.04
C TYR A 60 -3.06 -3.16 -6.90
N ASP A 61 -3.42 -4.42 -7.12
CA ASP A 61 -4.41 -4.83 -8.12
C ASP A 61 -5.62 -5.60 -7.55
N VAL A 62 -5.65 -5.86 -6.24
CA VAL A 62 -6.69 -6.68 -5.63
C VAL A 62 -7.86 -5.83 -5.13
N LEU A 63 -9.04 -6.15 -5.67
CA LEU A 63 -10.34 -5.56 -5.30
C LEU A 63 -11.28 -6.61 -4.68
N PRO A 64 -12.24 -6.21 -3.82
CA PRO A 64 -12.42 -4.85 -3.30
C PRO A 64 -11.30 -4.45 -2.31
N PRO A 65 -11.14 -3.14 -2.02
CA PRO A 65 -10.21 -2.71 -0.99
C PRO A 65 -10.53 -3.35 0.37
N ALA A 66 -9.50 -3.74 1.12
CA ALA A 66 -9.68 -4.24 2.46
C ALA A 66 -9.83 -3.08 3.45
N VAL A 67 -10.79 -3.18 4.36
CA VAL A 67 -11.03 -2.19 5.42
C VAL A 67 -10.67 -2.83 6.75
N PHE A 68 -9.88 -2.14 7.57
CA PHE A 68 -9.49 -2.61 8.89
C PHE A 68 -9.69 -1.53 9.95
N LYS A 69 -10.29 -1.92 11.07
CA LYS A 69 -10.19 -1.15 12.32
C LYS A 69 -8.78 -1.28 12.89
N LEU A 70 -8.19 -0.15 13.28
CA LEU A 70 -6.90 -0.12 13.96
C LEU A 70 -6.98 -0.84 15.32
N PRO A 71 -5.83 -1.32 15.84
CA PRO A 71 -5.78 -1.94 17.16
C PRO A 71 -6.30 -1.03 18.26
N VAL A 72 -6.91 -1.64 19.29
CA VAL A 72 -7.39 -0.92 20.47
C VAL A 72 -6.21 -0.40 21.30
N ASP A 73 -5.17 -1.23 21.46
CA ASP A 73 -3.93 -0.82 22.12
C ASP A 73 -3.11 0.09 21.18
N PRO A 74 -2.87 1.37 21.56
CA PRO A 74 -2.05 2.27 20.77
C PRO A 74 -0.62 1.76 20.54
N LYS A 75 -0.07 0.91 21.42
CA LYS A 75 1.28 0.34 21.26
C LYS A 75 1.38 -0.60 20.07
N GLU A 76 0.25 -1.16 19.63
CA GLU A 76 0.17 -2.01 18.45
C GLU A 76 -0.10 -1.22 17.17
N THR A 77 -0.19 0.11 17.27
CA THR A 77 -0.41 1.02 16.14
C THR A 77 0.85 1.84 15.87
N GLY A 78 1.45 1.63 14.69
CA GLY A 78 2.56 2.43 14.19
C GLY A 78 2.14 3.85 13.79
N ALA A 79 3.02 4.53 13.05
CA ALA A 79 2.75 5.89 12.59
C ALA A 79 1.47 5.99 11.75
N VAL A 80 0.69 7.05 11.97
CA VAL A 80 -0.55 7.32 11.22
C VAL A 80 -0.26 7.33 9.71
N PRO A 81 -1.05 6.62 8.89
CA PRO A 81 -0.80 6.54 7.46
C PRO A 81 -1.18 7.85 6.75
N LYS A 82 -0.43 8.17 5.70
CA LYS A 82 -0.82 9.13 4.69
C LYS A 82 -1.72 8.44 3.67
N VAL A 83 -2.78 9.13 3.24
CA VAL A 83 -3.73 8.67 2.23
C VAL A 83 -3.31 9.16 0.86
N GLY A 84 -3.46 8.32 -0.16
CA GLY A 84 -3.35 8.73 -1.56
C GLY A 84 -3.87 7.67 -2.51
N GLN A 85 -4.60 8.09 -3.54
CA GLN A 85 -5.31 7.17 -4.43
C GLN A 85 -4.45 6.68 -5.60
N ARG A 86 -3.30 7.33 -5.86
CA ARG A 86 -2.37 6.89 -6.89
C ARG A 86 -1.68 5.59 -6.48
N LEU A 87 -1.92 4.56 -7.28
CA LEU A 87 -1.38 3.22 -7.10
C LEU A 87 -0.09 3.05 -7.90
N LYS A 88 -0.06 3.57 -9.14
CA LYS A 88 1.10 3.47 -10.03
C LYS A 88 1.25 4.75 -10.85
N LEU A 89 2.51 5.12 -11.12
CA LEU A 89 2.88 6.07 -12.17
C LEU A 89 3.80 5.34 -13.14
N ASP A 90 3.36 5.22 -14.39
CA ASP A 90 4.05 4.53 -15.48
C ASP A 90 4.39 5.55 -16.57
N THR A 91 5.62 6.07 -16.54
CA THR A 91 6.05 7.13 -17.47
C THR A 91 6.35 6.62 -18.87
N GLU A 92 6.58 5.31 -19.03
CA GLU A 92 6.79 4.68 -20.33
C GLU A 92 5.46 4.52 -21.06
N LYS A 93 4.44 4.00 -20.36
CA LYS A 93 3.07 3.91 -20.88
C LYS A 93 2.33 5.24 -20.88
N LYS A 94 2.87 6.25 -20.20
CA LYS A 94 2.26 7.57 -20.00
C LYS A 94 0.88 7.43 -19.39
N GLU A 95 0.83 6.72 -18.27
CA GLU A 95 -0.40 6.39 -17.56
C GLU A 95 -0.21 6.48 -16.04
N ILE A 96 -1.29 6.86 -15.35
CA ILE A 96 -1.40 6.78 -13.91
C ILE A 96 -2.54 5.84 -13.56
N GLU A 97 -2.24 4.88 -12.70
CA GLU A 97 -3.25 4.01 -12.11
C GLU A 97 -3.71 4.60 -10.78
N ILE A 98 -5.02 4.77 -10.63
CA ILE A 98 -5.66 5.27 -9.41
C ILE A 98 -6.78 4.32 -8.97
N TYR A 99 -7.11 4.35 -7.68
CA TYR A 99 -8.40 3.83 -7.22
C TYR A 99 -9.46 4.94 -7.26
N ASP A 100 -10.50 4.77 -8.08
CA ASP A 100 -11.60 5.73 -8.21
C ASP A 100 -12.75 5.35 -7.24
N PHE A 101 -12.97 6.19 -6.22
CA PHE A 101 -14.04 5.98 -5.23
C PHE A 101 -15.45 6.13 -5.78
N THR A 102 -15.63 6.83 -6.91
CA THR A 102 -16.93 7.00 -7.56
C THR A 102 -17.35 5.71 -8.25
N THR A 103 -16.42 5.08 -8.98
CA THR A 103 -16.71 3.85 -9.73
C THR A 103 -16.35 2.58 -8.95
N GLN A 104 -15.62 2.71 -7.84
CA GLN A 104 -15.08 1.62 -7.01
C GLN A 104 -14.20 0.64 -7.80
N LYS A 105 -13.41 1.18 -8.74
CA LYS A 105 -12.55 0.40 -9.65
C LYS A 105 -11.18 1.04 -9.78
N LEU A 106 -10.24 0.26 -10.30
CA LEU A 106 -8.98 0.77 -10.81
C LEU A 106 -9.26 1.55 -12.09
N ALA A 107 -8.76 2.79 -12.15
CA ALA A 107 -8.84 3.65 -13.31
C ALA A 107 -7.44 3.93 -13.84
N PHE A 108 -7.30 3.85 -15.16
CA PHE A 108 -6.07 4.03 -15.90
C PHE A 108 -6.16 5.37 -16.63
N VAL A 109 -5.53 6.38 -16.04
CA VAL A 109 -5.61 7.77 -16.49
C VAL A 109 -4.45 8.05 -17.45
N PRO A 110 -4.72 8.32 -18.74
CA PRO A 110 -3.66 8.72 -19.65
C PRO A 110 -3.09 10.09 -19.24
N ILE A 111 -1.78 10.25 -19.35
CA ILE A 111 -1.09 11.50 -19.01
C ILE A 111 -0.28 12.04 -20.18
N THR A 112 -0.12 13.37 -20.22
CA THR A 112 0.89 14.01 -21.06
C THR A 112 2.01 14.53 -20.19
N ILE A 113 3.19 13.94 -20.29
CA ILE A 113 4.36 14.37 -19.52
C ILE A 113 4.84 15.72 -20.06
N VAL A 114 4.91 16.70 -19.17
CA VAL A 114 5.42 18.06 -19.44
C VAL A 114 6.89 18.16 -19.06
N ASP A 115 7.25 17.58 -17.92
CA ASP A 115 8.63 17.52 -17.45
C ASP A 115 8.87 16.21 -16.69
N LEU A 116 10.07 15.66 -16.83
CA LEU A 116 10.47 14.42 -16.17
C LEU A 116 11.94 14.51 -15.78
N GLN A 117 12.19 14.46 -14.48
CA GLN A 117 13.53 14.56 -13.92
C GLN A 117 13.89 13.28 -13.16
N GLN A 118 14.98 12.64 -13.60
CA GLN A 118 15.53 11.41 -13.04
C GLN A 118 17.06 11.36 -13.25
N PRO A 119 17.84 10.86 -12.27
CA PRO A 119 17.43 10.48 -10.93
C PRO A 119 17.27 11.71 -10.00
N VAL A 120 16.27 11.68 -9.12
CA VAL A 120 16.00 12.70 -8.08
C VAL A 120 15.88 12.01 -6.72
N ASP A 121 16.98 12.03 -5.96
CA ASP A 121 17.01 11.51 -4.59
C ASP A 121 16.21 12.37 -3.60
N LYS A 122 15.88 11.82 -2.43
CA LYS A 122 15.01 12.46 -1.43
C LYS A 122 15.63 13.72 -0.78
N GLU A 123 16.94 13.91 -0.86
CA GLU A 123 17.67 15.10 -0.41
C GLU A 123 17.92 16.12 -1.54
N HIS A 124 17.45 15.84 -2.76
CA HIS A 124 17.66 16.74 -3.90
C HIS A 124 16.93 18.08 -3.68
N PRO A 125 17.53 19.25 -4.01
CA PRO A 125 16.92 20.57 -3.76
C PRO A 125 15.53 20.78 -4.39
N LEU A 126 15.19 20.01 -5.42
CA LEU A 126 13.86 20.05 -6.04
C LEU A 126 12.78 19.49 -5.13
N VAL A 127 13.11 18.55 -4.24
CA VAL A 127 12.15 17.82 -3.40
C VAL A 127 12.43 17.98 -1.90
N TYR A 128 13.54 18.63 -1.53
CA TYR A 128 13.94 18.87 -0.16
C TYR A 128 14.46 20.29 0.04
N ASP A 129 13.94 20.95 1.07
CA ASP A 129 14.45 22.23 1.54
C ASP A 129 15.55 21.98 2.59
N LYS A 130 16.80 22.26 2.20
CA LYS A 130 17.96 22.10 3.08
C LYS A 130 17.98 23.10 4.23
N ALA A 131 17.48 24.32 4.02
CA ALA A 131 17.45 25.36 5.05
C ALA A 131 16.39 25.02 6.11
N ALA A 132 15.20 24.61 5.69
CA ALA A 132 14.13 24.17 6.58
C ALA A 132 14.28 22.72 7.09
N LYS A 133 15.27 21.97 6.58
CA LYS A 133 15.49 20.54 6.83
C LYS A 133 14.21 19.70 6.63
N LYS A 134 13.43 20.01 5.58
CA LYS A 134 12.10 19.44 5.37
C LYS A 134 11.88 19.05 3.91
N ALA A 135 11.23 17.91 3.67
CA ALA A 135 10.77 17.54 2.34
C ALA A 135 9.69 18.52 1.84
N LYS A 136 9.73 18.85 0.55
CA LYS A 136 8.66 19.60 -0.10
C LYS A 136 7.39 18.75 -0.17
N THR A 137 6.25 19.43 -0.21
CA THR A 137 4.96 18.76 -0.27
C THR A 137 4.62 18.45 -1.73
N PHE A 138 4.18 17.22 -1.98
CA PHE A 138 3.67 16.74 -3.25
C PHE A 138 2.38 15.96 -2.98
N PRO A 139 1.44 15.89 -3.93
CA PRO A 139 1.47 16.52 -5.25
C PRO A 139 1.37 18.05 -5.20
N VAL A 140 1.79 18.72 -6.28
CA VAL A 140 1.54 20.15 -6.51
C VAL A 140 0.64 20.27 -7.73
N VAL A 141 -0.56 20.81 -7.56
CA VAL A 141 -1.51 21.01 -8.65
C VAL A 141 -1.54 22.48 -9.03
N ASP A 142 -1.10 22.79 -10.24
CA ASP A 142 -1.14 24.14 -10.82
C ASP A 142 -2.40 24.26 -11.69
N GLN A 143 -3.40 24.97 -11.19
CA GLN A 143 -4.70 25.14 -11.85
C GLN A 143 -4.60 26.00 -13.13
N GLU A 144 -3.69 26.98 -13.16
CA GLU A 144 -3.52 27.88 -14.30
C GLU A 144 -2.84 27.17 -15.47
N LYS A 145 -1.77 26.43 -15.18
CA LYS A 145 -1.03 25.65 -16.17
C LYS A 145 -1.66 24.29 -16.48
N ARG A 146 -2.69 23.90 -15.71
CA ARG A 146 -3.34 22.59 -15.76
C ARG A 146 -2.35 21.42 -15.61
N THR A 147 -1.35 21.59 -14.75
CA THR A 147 -0.29 20.59 -14.52
C THR A 147 -0.31 20.05 -13.11
N ILE A 148 0.09 18.79 -12.96
CA ILE A 148 0.27 18.11 -11.68
C ILE A 148 1.72 17.66 -11.59
N THR A 149 2.41 18.03 -10.51
CA THR A 149 3.77 17.58 -10.21
C THR A 149 3.75 16.60 -9.05
N VAL A 150 4.33 15.42 -9.25
CA VAL A 150 4.46 14.38 -8.21
C VAL A 150 5.90 13.94 -8.04
N TYR A 151 6.27 13.65 -6.80
CA TYR A 151 7.53 13.00 -6.48
C TYR A 151 7.30 11.52 -6.14
N SER A 152 8.13 10.64 -6.72
CA SER A 152 8.19 9.22 -6.39
C SER A 152 9.55 8.92 -5.77
N GLY A 153 9.60 8.77 -4.44
CA GLY A 153 10.83 8.42 -3.73
C GLY A 153 11.36 7.04 -4.10
N ARG A 154 10.47 6.06 -4.33
CA ARG A 154 10.83 4.70 -4.76
C ARG A 154 11.50 4.71 -6.14
N GLN A 155 10.93 5.44 -7.10
CA GLN A 155 11.46 5.53 -8.46
C GLN A 155 12.54 6.62 -8.61
N LYS A 156 12.84 7.38 -7.54
CA LYS A 156 13.75 8.54 -7.56
C LYS A 156 13.42 9.49 -8.71
N MET A 157 12.16 9.92 -8.80
CA MET A 157 11.65 10.62 -9.96
C MET A 157 10.73 11.78 -9.56
N LEU A 158 10.93 12.93 -10.20
CA LEU A 158 10.00 14.06 -10.17
C LEU A 158 9.35 14.18 -11.56
N CYS A 159 8.02 14.07 -11.61
CA CYS A 159 7.29 14.10 -12.87
C CYS A 159 6.19 15.16 -12.82
N THR A 160 6.17 16.02 -13.83
CA THR A 160 5.11 16.99 -14.08
C THR A 160 4.36 16.56 -15.33
N PHE A 161 3.04 16.45 -15.24
CA PHE A 161 2.19 15.99 -16.32
C PHE A 161 0.85 16.71 -16.32
N THR A 162 0.12 16.60 -17.43
CA THR A 162 -1.30 16.97 -17.52
C THR A 162 -2.16 15.71 -17.65
N VAL A 163 -3.44 15.84 -17.32
CA VAL A 163 -4.47 14.81 -17.45
C VAL A 163 -5.65 15.35 -18.26
N PRO A 164 -6.50 14.49 -18.86
CA PRO A 164 -7.74 14.93 -19.47
C PRO A 164 -8.63 15.72 -18.50
N ASP A 165 -9.40 16.67 -19.04
CA ASP A 165 -10.12 17.68 -18.25
C ASP A 165 -11.08 17.09 -17.21
N ASN A 166 -11.73 15.97 -17.52
CA ASN A 166 -12.63 15.27 -16.62
C ASN A 166 -11.95 14.79 -15.33
N TYR A 167 -10.63 14.56 -15.37
CA TYR A 167 -9.86 14.16 -14.20
C TYR A 167 -9.29 15.34 -13.42
N PHE A 168 -9.16 16.53 -14.01
CA PHE A 168 -8.57 17.68 -13.33
C PHE A 168 -9.43 18.21 -12.17
N ALA A 169 -10.72 17.86 -12.16
CA ALA A 169 -11.64 18.14 -11.05
C ALA A 169 -11.43 17.22 -9.83
N TYR A 170 -10.58 16.18 -9.94
CA TYR A 170 -10.34 15.24 -8.85
C TYR A 170 -9.51 15.91 -7.75
N PRO A 171 -9.72 15.55 -6.47
CA PRO A 171 -8.99 16.14 -5.35
C PRO A 171 -7.50 15.86 -5.44
N GLU A 172 -6.66 16.71 -4.84
CA GLU A 172 -5.20 16.55 -4.87
C GLU A 172 -4.74 15.16 -4.37
N SER A 173 -5.43 14.61 -3.36
CA SER A 173 -5.17 13.27 -2.82
C SER A 173 -5.28 12.14 -3.86
N THR A 174 -5.96 12.37 -4.99
CA THR A 174 -5.99 11.42 -6.10
C THR A 174 -4.60 11.17 -6.68
N TRP A 175 -3.79 12.23 -6.77
CA TRP A 175 -2.46 12.18 -7.38
C TRP A 175 -1.37 11.78 -6.40
N ASP A 176 -1.66 11.84 -5.10
CA ASP A 176 -0.72 11.41 -4.07
C ASP A 176 -0.64 9.88 -3.98
N ALA A 177 0.55 9.41 -3.64
CA ALA A 177 0.81 8.04 -3.27
C ALA A 177 0.59 7.88 -1.77
N GLY A 178 -0.40 7.06 -1.38
CA GLY A 178 -0.60 6.67 0.01
C GLY A 178 0.60 5.92 0.59
N ASP A 179 0.67 5.88 1.92
CA ASP A 179 1.67 5.07 2.62
C ASP A 179 1.39 3.57 2.40
N GLU A 180 2.47 2.80 2.42
CA GLU A 180 2.41 1.34 2.46
C GLU A 180 2.36 0.88 3.90
N VAL A 181 1.41 -0.01 4.19
CA VAL A 181 1.16 -0.52 5.54
C VAL A 181 1.18 -2.03 5.55
N ARG A 182 1.50 -2.59 6.72
CA ARG A 182 1.41 -4.02 7.02
C ARG A 182 0.53 -4.21 8.23
N ILE A 183 -0.48 -5.05 8.11
CA ILE A 183 -1.52 -5.28 9.11
C ILE A 183 -1.54 -6.76 9.46
N TYR A 184 -1.32 -7.08 10.72
CA TYR A 184 -1.50 -8.44 11.23
C TYR A 184 -2.88 -8.58 11.83
N PHE A 185 -3.61 -9.63 11.47
CA PHE A 185 -4.99 -9.85 11.91
C PHE A 185 -5.31 -11.33 12.08
N LYS A 186 -6.33 -11.64 12.89
CA LYS A 186 -6.92 -13.00 12.96
C LYS A 186 -8.33 -13.00 12.38
N THR A 187 -9.10 -11.98 12.73
CA THR A 187 -10.43 -11.71 12.18
C THR A 187 -10.31 -10.67 11.08
N ALA A 188 -10.88 -10.95 9.91
CA ALA A 188 -10.91 -9.99 8.80
C ALA A 188 -11.55 -8.67 9.26
N GLY A 189 -10.93 -7.55 8.88
CA GLY A 189 -11.38 -6.21 9.27
C GLY A 189 -11.02 -5.77 10.69
N GLN A 190 -10.36 -6.60 11.50
CA GLN A 190 -9.87 -6.22 12.81
C GLN A 190 -8.35 -6.41 12.91
N ALA A 191 -7.61 -5.32 12.89
CA ALA A 191 -6.17 -5.36 13.08
C ALA A 191 -5.82 -5.73 14.53
N LEU A 192 -4.83 -6.61 14.68
CA LEU A 192 -4.13 -6.87 15.94
C LEU A 192 -2.87 -6.03 16.04
N ARG A 193 -2.17 -5.82 14.91
CA ARG A 193 -1.03 -4.90 14.79
C ARG A 193 -1.12 -4.16 13.47
N PHE A 194 -0.84 -2.86 13.50
CA PHE A 194 -0.79 -1.99 12.33
C PHE A 194 0.59 -1.34 12.25
N MET A 195 1.27 -1.50 11.12
CA MET A 195 2.60 -0.95 10.89
C MET A 195 2.59 -0.11 9.62
N ASN A 196 3.12 1.11 9.70
CA ASN A 196 3.36 1.95 8.53
C ASN A 196 4.77 1.68 8.02
N VAL A 197 4.87 0.89 6.95
CA VAL A 197 6.13 0.45 6.36
C VAL A 197 6.85 1.62 5.69
N SER A 198 6.12 2.56 5.08
CA SER A 198 6.72 3.75 4.47
C SER A 198 7.43 4.67 5.46
N LYS A 199 7.02 4.66 6.73
CA LYS A 199 7.60 5.50 7.80
C LYS A 199 8.49 4.72 8.77
N THR A 200 8.50 3.39 8.68
CA THR A 200 9.31 2.54 9.55
C THR A 200 10.56 2.13 8.79
N ASP A 201 11.71 2.61 9.25
CA ASP A 201 12.99 2.16 8.74
C ASP A 201 13.34 0.79 9.36
N ILE A 202 12.82 -0.28 8.76
CA ILE A 202 13.08 -1.66 9.22
C ILE A 202 14.54 -2.10 9.04
N PHE A 203 15.38 -1.27 8.38
CA PHE A 203 16.80 -1.54 8.14
C PHE A 203 17.73 -0.76 9.09
N LYS A 204 17.21 0.16 9.89
CA LYS A 204 17.95 0.71 11.03
C LYS A 204 18.02 -0.34 12.14
N LYS A 205 19.15 -1.05 12.19
CA LYS A 205 19.64 -1.73 13.39
C LYS A 205 20.22 -0.71 14.36
#